data_AF-A0A2V7VG17-F1
#
_entry.id   AF-A0A2V7VG17-F1
#
_cell.length_a   1.000
_cell.length_b   1.000
_cell.length_c   1.000
_cell.angle_alpha   90.00
_cell.angle_beta   90.00
_cell.angle_gamma   90.00
#
_symmetry.space_group_name_H-M   'P 1'
#
loop_
_entity.id
_entity.type
_entity.pdbx_description
1 polymer ?
#
loop_
_entity_poly.entity_id
_entity_poly.type
_entity_poly.pdbx_seq_one_letter_code
_entity_poly.pdbx_strand_id
1 'polypeptide(L)'
;GRWILAASIAHNAGNALYLPLVATLLGLASSGILKAVQNLALPLQQVLAALNLLALPGVSRQRAVAGATHARRAVLALVLAYVAVAALYGAVLAGFGGRLLRLLYGGGPYAGYGWGALLVAVAGVLSAAAQALGVGLRAMGRPPAILWSKLAAASFLLAVGTVLVARRGLYGALWGIVLGSACEAVVLALFMWKKG
;
A
#
# COMPACT_ATOMS: atom_id res chain seq x y z
N GLY A 1 -16.47 2.32 -14.55
CA GLY A 1 -15.45 1.57 -15.31
C GLY A 1 -14.17 2.38 -15.52
N ARG A 2 -14.21 3.40 -16.39
CA ARG A 2 -13.02 4.13 -16.87
C ARG A 2 -12.04 4.62 -15.79
N TRP A 3 -12.55 5.21 -14.71
CA TRP A 3 -11.72 5.73 -13.60
C TRP A 3 -10.96 4.64 -12.84
N ILE A 4 -11.57 3.46 -12.67
CA ILE A 4 -10.96 2.33 -11.97
C ILE A 4 -9.88 1.71 -12.86
N LEU A 5 -10.14 1.57 -14.16
CA LEU A 5 -9.14 1.10 -15.12
C LEU A 5 -7.91 2.03 -15.14
N ALA A 6 -8.14 3.35 -15.22
CA ALA A 6 -7.06 4.33 -15.16
C ALA A 6 -6.26 4.26 -13.84
N ALA A 7 -6.95 4.08 -12.71
CA ALA A 7 -6.29 3.94 -11.41
C ALA A 7 -5.45 2.66 -11.33
N SER A 8 -5.93 1.55 -11.89
CA SER A 8 -5.17 0.30 -11.99
C SER A 8 -3.93 0.46 -12.86
N ILE A 9 -4.04 1.14 -14.01
CA ILE A 9 -2.89 1.40 -14.88
C ILE A 9 -1.86 2.29 -14.16
N ALA A 10 -2.29 3.38 -13.53
CA ALA A 10 -1.42 4.28 -12.77
C ALA A 10 -0.68 3.55 -11.63
N HIS A 11 -1.41 2.71 -10.88
CA HIS A 11 -0.84 1.92 -9.80
C HIS A 11 0.18 0.90 -10.31
N ASN A 12 -0.15 0.17 -11.39
CA ASN A 12 0.75 -0.81 -11.97
C ASN A 12 1.99 -0.14 -12.57
N ALA A 13 1.85 1.00 -13.25
CA ALA A 13 2.97 1.76 -13.79
C ALA A 13 3.93 2.20 -12.67
N GLY A 14 3.40 2.75 -11.57
CA GLY A 14 4.23 3.14 -10.42
C GLY A 14 5.04 1.97 -9.85
N ASN A 15 4.39 0.83 -9.60
CA ASN A 15 5.07 -0.35 -9.06
C ASN A 15 6.04 -1.00 -10.06
N ALA A 16 5.67 -1.04 -11.35
CA ALA A 16 6.48 -1.65 -12.40
C ALA A 16 7.71 -0.82 -12.74
N LEU A 17 7.65 0.50 -12.65
CA LEU A 17 8.77 1.40 -12.94
C LEU A 17 9.75 1.51 -11.77
N TYR A 18 9.28 1.31 -10.53
CA TYR A 18 10.12 1.52 -9.36
C TYR A 18 11.26 0.50 -9.22
N LEU A 19 11.00 -0.77 -9.55
CA LEU A 19 12.02 -1.82 -9.45
C LEU A 19 13.15 -1.67 -10.50
N PRO A 20 12.86 -1.41 -11.79
CA PRO A 20 13.87 -1.02 -12.78
C PRO A 20 14.65 0.22 -12.36
N LEU A 21 13.99 1.23 -11.79
CA LEU A 21 14.65 2.45 -11.32
C LEU A 21 15.67 2.15 -10.21
N VAL A 22 15.32 1.28 -9.26
CA VAL A 22 16.27 0.84 -8.23
C VAL A 22 17.40 0.01 -8.84
N ALA A 23 17.10 -0.82 -9.85
CA ALA A 23 18.11 -1.60 -10.56
C ALA A 23 19.11 -0.71 -11.34
N THR A 24 18.65 0.38 -11.96
CA THR A 24 19.53 1.31 -12.69
C THR A 24 20.40 2.12 -11.75
N LEU A 25 19.89 2.52 -10.57
CA LEU A 25 20.64 3.36 -9.62
C LEU A 25 21.55 2.56 -8.68
N LEU A 26 21.12 1.38 -8.24
CA LEU A 26 21.79 0.60 -7.19
C LEU A 26 22.25 -0.80 -7.66
N GLY A 27 22.02 -1.14 -8.93
CA GLY A 27 22.34 -2.44 -9.50
C GLY A 27 21.28 -3.52 -9.26
N LEU A 28 21.40 -4.61 -10.03
CA LEU A 28 20.46 -5.75 -10.02
C LEU A 28 20.39 -6.49 -8.68
N ALA A 29 21.50 -6.53 -7.92
CA ALA A 29 21.52 -7.17 -6.61
C ALA A 29 20.60 -6.43 -5.61
N SER A 30 20.68 -5.10 -5.57
CA SER A 30 19.88 -4.25 -4.69
C SER A 30 18.39 -4.31 -5.03
N SER A 31 18.03 -4.35 -6.32
CA SER A 31 16.63 -4.54 -6.74
C SER A 31 16.12 -5.94 -6.39
N GLY A 32 16.96 -6.98 -6.49
CA GLY A 32 16.63 -8.32 -6.02
C GLY A 32 16.30 -8.37 -4.52
N ILE A 33 17.11 -7.69 -3.69
CA ILE A 33 16.82 -7.56 -2.24
C ILE A 33 15.52 -6.80 -2.02
N LEU A 34 15.32 -5.65 -2.68
CA LEU A 34 14.08 -4.89 -2.57
C LEU A 34 12.85 -5.76 -2.88
N LYS A 35 12.93 -6.54 -3.96
CA LYS A 35 11.84 -7.42 -4.38
C LYS A 35 11.60 -8.53 -3.36
N ALA A 36 12.64 -9.14 -2.81
CA ALA A 36 12.52 -10.15 -1.76
C ALA A 36 11.79 -9.60 -0.52
N VAL A 37 12.13 -8.39 -0.09
CA VAL A 37 11.45 -7.73 1.04
C VAL A 37 9.99 -7.40 0.69
N GLN A 38 9.72 -6.89 -0.53
CA GLN A 38 8.35 -6.63 -0.98
C GLN A 38 7.50 -7.91 -1.05
N ASN A 39 8.09 -9.04 -1.41
CA ASN A 39 7.37 -10.31 -1.51
C ASN A 39 6.81 -10.77 -0.15
N LEU A 40 7.42 -10.34 0.95
CA LEU A 40 6.87 -10.56 2.29
C LEU A 40 5.50 -9.88 2.49
N ALA A 41 5.12 -8.88 1.69
CA ALA A 41 3.80 -8.25 1.77
C ALA A 41 2.71 -8.98 0.97
N LEU A 42 3.07 -9.93 0.09
CA LEU A 42 2.10 -10.59 -0.80
C LEU A 42 0.97 -11.30 -0.05
N PRO A 43 1.22 -12.04 1.05
CA PRO A 43 0.14 -12.68 1.80
C PRO A 43 -0.86 -11.65 2.35
N LEU A 44 -0.36 -10.53 2.87
CA LEU A 44 -1.21 -9.43 3.34
C LEU A 44 -2.05 -8.85 2.18
N GLN A 45 -1.45 -8.62 1.02
CA GLN A 45 -2.16 -8.12 -0.15
C GLN A 45 -3.31 -9.05 -0.55
N GLN A 46 -3.10 -10.37 -0.50
CA GLN A 46 -4.13 -11.34 -0.83
C GLN A 46 -5.29 -11.34 0.18
N VAL A 47 -4.98 -11.24 1.48
CA VAL A 47 -6.02 -11.11 2.52
C VAL A 47 -6.84 -9.84 2.32
N LEU A 48 -6.18 -8.69 2.09
CA LEU A 48 -6.87 -7.42 1.85
C LEU A 48 -7.71 -7.45 0.56
N ALA A 49 -7.23 -8.12 -0.49
CA ALA A 49 -7.99 -8.32 -1.73
C ALA A 49 -9.27 -9.13 -1.47
N ALA A 50 -9.19 -10.21 -0.69
CA ALA A 50 -10.36 -11.00 -0.31
C ALA A 50 -11.36 -10.18 0.52
N LEU A 51 -10.86 -9.39 1.48
CA LEU A 51 -11.71 -8.49 2.27
C LEU A 51 -12.41 -7.44 1.39
N ASN A 52 -11.73 -6.90 0.36
CA ASN A 52 -12.30 -5.90 -0.53
C ASN A 52 -13.51 -6.42 -1.31
N LEU A 53 -13.50 -7.70 -1.71
CA LEU A 53 -14.61 -8.35 -2.41
C LEU A 53 -15.87 -8.41 -1.54
N LEU A 54 -15.71 -8.55 -0.22
CA LEU A 54 -16.81 -8.61 0.76
C LEU A 54 -17.24 -7.21 1.23
N ALA A 55 -16.27 -6.31 1.44
CA ALA A 55 -16.52 -4.99 2.00
C ALA A 55 -17.32 -4.10 1.03
N LEU A 56 -17.04 -4.16 -0.27
CA LEU A 56 -17.69 -3.31 -1.26
C LEU A 56 -19.23 -3.45 -1.32
N PRO A 57 -19.81 -4.66 -1.45
CA PRO A 57 -21.27 -4.80 -1.43
C PRO A 57 -21.89 -4.39 -0.09
N GLY A 58 -21.21 -4.71 1.03
CA GLY A 58 -21.68 -4.34 2.37
C GLY A 58 -21.80 -2.83 2.57
N VAL A 59 -20.76 -2.06 2.23
CA VAL A 59 -20.77 -0.60 2.35
C VAL A 59 -21.76 0.03 1.37
N SER A 60 -21.87 -0.52 0.17
CA SER A 60 -22.82 -0.02 -0.84
C SER A 60 -24.27 -0.17 -0.37
N ARG A 61 -24.61 -1.30 0.27
CA ARG A 61 -25.93 -1.52 0.87
C ARG A 61 -26.20 -0.55 2.02
N GLN A 62 -25.24 -0.35 2.92
CA GLN A 62 -25.41 0.59 4.03
C GLN A 62 -25.55 2.04 3.56
N ARG A 63 -24.85 2.43 2.48
CA ARG A 63 -25.00 3.74 1.86
C ARG A 63 -26.41 3.94 1.28
N ALA A 64 -26.96 2.91 0.65
CA ALA A 64 -28.31 2.97 0.06
C ALA A 64 -29.41 3.07 1.15
N VAL A 65 -29.26 2.37 2.27
CA VAL A 65 -30.28 2.29 3.32
C VAL A 65 -30.20 3.42 4.35
N ALA A 66 -28.99 3.76 4.82
CA ALA A 66 -28.79 4.64 5.98
C ALA A 66 -28.10 5.98 5.62
N GLY A 67 -27.86 6.23 4.34
CA GLY A 67 -27.31 7.48 3.84
C GLY A 67 -25.82 7.69 4.11
N ALA A 68 -25.36 8.92 3.90
CA ALA A 68 -23.93 9.24 3.82
C ALA A 68 -23.16 9.14 5.14
N THR A 69 -23.80 9.56 6.23
CA THR A 69 -23.17 9.62 7.56
C THR A 69 -22.93 8.23 8.14
N HIS A 70 -23.89 7.32 7.99
CA HIS A 70 -23.75 5.93 8.42
C HIS A 70 -22.72 5.17 7.58
N ALA A 71 -22.69 5.40 6.27
CA ALA A 71 -21.66 4.84 5.39
C ALA A 71 -20.23 5.27 5.81
N ARG A 72 -20.05 6.53 6.27
CA ARG A 72 -18.74 6.98 6.78
C ARG A 72 -18.32 6.24 8.04
N ARG A 73 -19.24 6.03 9.00
CA ARG A 73 -18.96 5.24 10.21
C ARG A 73 -18.59 3.80 9.87
N ALA A 74 -19.31 3.20 8.91
CA ALA A 74 -19.01 1.86 8.41
C ALA A 74 -17.62 1.75 7.78
N VAL A 75 -17.23 2.75 6.99
CA VAL A 75 -15.90 2.80 6.40
C VAL A 75 -14.83 2.99 7.47
N LEU A 76 -15.07 3.77 8.52
CA LEU A 76 -14.12 3.85 9.64
C LEU A 76 -13.96 2.51 10.37
N ALA A 77 -15.05 1.77 10.58
CA ALA A 77 -14.98 0.42 11.13
C ALA A 77 -14.20 -0.53 10.20
N LEU A 78 -14.37 -0.41 8.89
CA LEU A 78 -13.57 -1.16 7.91
C LEU A 78 -12.09 -0.78 7.93
N VAL A 79 -11.77 0.50 8.04
CA VAL A 79 -10.38 0.98 8.18
C VAL A 79 -9.76 0.35 9.42
N LEU A 80 -10.46 0.38 10.56
CA LEU A 80 -9.97 -0.27 11.79
C LEU A 80 -9.77 -1.77 11.60
N ALA A 81 -10.70 -2.48 10.97
CA ALA A 81 -10.57 -3.91 10.71
C ALA A 81 -9.38 -4.23 9.79
N TYR A 82 -9.20 -3.47 8.71
CA TYR A 82 -8.09 -3.66 7.76
C TYR A 82 -6.74 -3.35 8.40
N VAL A 83 -6.67 -2.24 9.15
CA VAL A 83 -5.47 -1.84 9.89
C VAL A 83 -5.14 -2.88 10.96
N ALA A 84 -6.13 -3.42 11.67
CA ALA A 84 -5.91 -4.47 12.66
C ALA A 84 -5.32 -5.74 12.03
N VAL A 85 -5.88 -6.19 10.89
CA VAL A 85 -5.36 -7.34 10.14
C VAL A 85 -3.92 -7.07 9.65
N ALA A 86 -3.68 -5.89 9.09
CA ALA A 86 -2.35 -5.50 8.61
C ALA A 86 -1.34 -5.33 9.74
N ALA A 87 -1.75 -4.82 10.90
CA ALA A 87 -0.91 -4.66 12.08
C ALA A 87 -0.58 -6.01 12.72
N LEU A 88 -1.54 -6.93 12.79
CA LEU A 88 -1.30 -8.30 13.26
C LEU A 88 -0.28 -9.00 12.35
N TYR A 89 -0.47 -8.91 11.04
CA TYR A 89 0.50 -9.43 10.08
C TYR A 89 1.86 -8.72 10.20
N GLY A 90 1.85 -7.40 10.38
CA GLY A 90 3.03 -6.59 10.59
C GLY A 90 3.82 -6.96 11.85
N ALA A 91 3.14 -7.34 12.93
CA ALA A 91 3.78 -7.84 14.15
C ALA A 91 4.51 -9.17 13.89
N VAL A 92 3.93 -10.06 13.08
CA VAL A 92 4.59 -11.29 12.63
C VAL A 92 5.83 -10.96 11.80
N LEU A 93 5.74 -10.02 10.86
CA LEU A 93 6.89 -9.58 10.07
C LEU A 93 7.96 -8.87 10.91
N ALA A 94 7.59 -8.11 11.93
CA ALA A 94 8.54 -7.45 12.83
C ALA A 94 9.34 -8.47 13.65
N GLY A 95 8.69 -9.52 14.16
CA GLY A 95 9.35 -10.58 14.94
C GLY A 95 10.11 -11.61 14.10
N PHE A 96 9.56 -11.98 12.94
CA PHE A 96 10.06 -13.11 12.14
C PHE A 96 10.57 -12.73 10.74
N GLY A 97 10.43 -11.48 10.30
CA GLY A 97 10.74 -11.06 8.92
C GLY A 97 12.17 -11.36 8.48
N GLY A 98 13.16 -11.13 9.34
CA GLY A 98 14.54 -11.50 9.06
C GLY A 98 14.80 -13.01 9.04
N ARG A 99 14.01 -13.81 9.76
CA ARG A 99 14.06 -15.28 9.70
C ARG A 99 13.38 -15.79 8.44
N LEU A 100 12.23 -15.24 8.08
CA LEU A 100 11.52 -15.54 6.84
C LEU A 100 12.36 -15.22 5.60
N LEU A 101 13.04 -14.06 5.57
CA LEU A 101 13.94 -13.72 4.48
C LEU A 101 15.08 -14.73 4.35
N ARG A 102 15.70 -15.13 5.46
CA ARG A 102 16.76 -16.15 5.43
C ARG A 102 16.25 -17.54 5.04
N LEU A 103 15.03 -17.90 5.45
CA LEU A 103 14.42 -19.17 5.10
C LEU A 103 14.07 -19.24 3.61
N LEU A 104 13.52 -18.16 3.04
CA LEU A 104 13.05 -18.12 1.66
C LEU A 104 14.17 -17.84 0.66
N TYR A 105 15.14 -16.99 1.02
CA TYR A 105 16.17 -16.48 0.10
C TYR A 105 17.62 -16.82 0.54
N GLY A 106 17.80 -17.47 1.69
CA GLY A 106 19.12 -17.83 2.21
C GLY A 106 19.80 -16.73 3.02
N GLY A 107 20.96 -17.06 3.60
CA GLY A 107 21.70 -16.20 4.53
C GLY A 107 22.66 -15.17 3.90
N GLY A 108 22.79 -15.12 2.58
CA GLY A 108 23.79 -14.30 1.88
C GLY A 108 23.45 -12.78 1.86
N PRO A 109 23.26 -12.16 0.69
CA PRO A 109 23.08 -10.70 0.56
C PRO A 109 21.82 -10.15 1.26
N TYR A 110 20.95 -11.02 1.78
CA TYR A 110 19.72 -10.67 2.49
C TYR A 110 19.92 -10.56 4.01
N ALA A 111 21.06 -11.06 4.54
CA ALA A 111 21.41 -10.88 5.95
C ALA A 111 21.63 -9.38 6.24
N GLY A 112 20.95 -8.87 7.27
CA GLY A 112 21.00 -7.45 7.63
C GLY A 112 19.82 -6.61 7.15
N TYR A 113 18.94 -7.14 6.29
CA TYR A 113 17.74 -6.43 5.82
C TYR A 113 16.46 -6.77 6.61
N GLY A 114 16.60 -7.28 7.83
CA GLY A 114 15.47 -7.55 8.73
C GLY A 114 14.65 -6.30 9.04
N TRP A 115 15.28 -5.12 9.12
CA TRP A 115 14.60 -3.83 9.26
C TRP A 115 13.73 -3.48 8.05
N GLY A 116 14.05 -4.00 6.86
CA GLY A 116 13.23 -3.81 5.66
C GLY A 116 11.86 -4.48 5.78
N ALA A 117 11.78 -5.62 6.48
CA ALA A 117 10.51 -6.27 6.76
C ALA A 117 9.59 -5.39 7.63
N LEU A 118 10.16 -4.65 8.59
CA LEU A 118 9.41 -3.68 9.40
C LEU A 118 8.90 -2.51 8.55
N LEU A 119 9.72 -1.94 7.68
CA LEU A 119 9.27 -0.85 6.79
C LEU A 119 8.17 -1.31 5.83
N VAL A 120 8.28 -2.53 5.30
CA VAL A 120 7.22 -3.11 4.47
C VAL A 120 5.95 -3.40 5.27
N ALA A 121 6.07 -3.81 6.54
CA ALA A 121 4.91 -3.94 7.42
C ALA A 121 4.20 -2.59 7.64
N VAL A 122 4.96 -1.53 7.92
CA VAL A 122 4.42 -0.17 8.07
C VAL A 122 3.75 0.30 6.77
N ALA A 123 4.40 0.11 5.63
CA ALA A 123 3.80 0.40 4.32
C ALA A 123 2.50 -0.40 4.11
N GLY A 124 2.48 -1.68 4.50
CA GLY A 124 1.31 -2.55 4.43
C GLY A 124 0.13 -2.05 5.26
N VAL A 125 0.38 -1.55 6.48
CA VAL A 125 -0.65 -0.93 7.33
C VAL A 125 -1.24 0.33 6.68
N LEU A 126 -0.39 1.20 6.14
CA LEU A 126 -0.82 2.41 5.43
C LEU A 126 -1.63 2.06 4.18
N SER A 127 -1.17 1.06 3.41
CA SER A 127 -1.88 0.56 2.24
C SER A 127 -3.21 -0.10 2.60
N ALA A 128 -3.32 -0.77 3.76
CA ALA A 128 -4.58 -1.35 4.23
C ALA A 128 -5.61 -0.25 4.55
N ALA A 129 -5.19 0.83 5.22
CA ALA A 129 -6.03 2.00 5.44
C ALA A 129 -6.48 2.63 4.12
N ALA A 130 -5.56 2.81 3.17
CA ALA A 130 -5.86 3.34 1.83
C ALA A 130 -6.89 2.46 1.09
N GLN A 131 -6.74 1.13 1.13
CA GLN A 131 -7.68 0.21 0.48
C GLN A 131 -9.10 0.31 1.07
N ALA A 132 -9.24 0.35 2.40
CA ALA A 132 -10.55 0.50 3.05
C ALA A 132 -11.22 1.85 2.70
N LEU A 133 -10.45 2.95 2.71
CA LEU A 133 -10.94 4.27 2.27
C LEU A 133 -11.35 4.26 0.79
N GLY A 134 -10.57 3.58 -0.06
CA GLY A 134 -10.87 3.40 -1.48
C GLY A 134 -12.18 2.65 -1.73
N VAL A 135 -12.43 1.57 -0.97
CA VAL A 135 -13.72 0.84 -1.00
C VAL A 135 -14.86 1.76 -0.59
N GLY A 136 -14.69 2.53 0.48
CA GLY A 136 -15.66 3.52 0.94
C GLY A 136 -16.00 4.57 -0.12
N LEU A 137 -14.98 5.21 -0.70
CA LEU A 137 -15.14 6.21 -1.75
C LEU A 137 -15.80 5.64 -3.02
N ARG A 138 -15.50 4.38 -3.36
CA ARG A 138 -16.17 3.67 -4.47
C ARG A 138 -17.64 3.44 -4.19
N ALA A 139 -17.98 2.98 -2.99
CA ALA A 139 -19.38 2.78 -2.56
C ALA A 139 -20.16 4.11 -2.47
N MET A 140 -19.47 5.22 -2.21
CA MET A 140 -20.06 6.57 -2.22
C MET A 140 -20.16 7.22 -3.60
N GLY A 141 -19.79 6.52 -4.68
CA GLY A 141 -19.86 7.06 -6.04
C GLY A 141 -18.79 8.11 -6.37
N ARG A 142 -17.64 8.11 -5.64
CA ARG A 142 -16.50 9.02 -5.89
C ARG A 142 -15.24 8.30 -6.42
N PRO A 143 -15.32 7.51 -7.52
CA PRO A 143 -14.15 6.82 -8.06
C PRO A 143 -13.02 7.72 -8.60
N PRO A 144 -13.21 9.00 -9.00
CA PRO A 144 -12.08 9.84 -9.41
C PRO A 144 -11.06 10.07 -8.29
N ALA A 145 -11.50 10.10 -7.02
CA ALA A 145 -10.60 10.23 -5.88
C ALA A 145 -9.56 9.11 -5.81
N ILE A 146 -9.95 7.89 -6.23
CA ILE A 146 -9.06 6.73 -6.28
C ILE A 146 -7.97 6.95 -7.33
N LEU A 147 -8.33 7.42 -8.53
CA LEU A 147 -7.35 7.74 -9.56
C LEU A 147 -6.35 8.81 -9.08
N TRP A 148 -6.86 9.91 -8.53
CA TRP A 148 -6.00 10.99 -8.03
C TRP A 148 -5.06 10.53 -6.91
N SER A 149 -5.54 9.67 -5.99
CA SER A 149 -4.68 9.10 -4.96
C SER A 149 -3.57 8.23 -5.53
N LYS A 150 -3.86 7.40 -6.55
CA LYS A 150 -2.86 6.53 -7.19
C LYS A 150 -1.85 7.33 -8.00
N LEU A 151 -2.29 8.36 -8.72
CA LEU A 151 -1.40 9.27 -9.43
C LEU A 151 -0.50 10.04 -8.46
N ALA A 152 -1.08 10.64 -7.41
CA ALA A 152 -0.31 11.36 -6.40
C ALA A 152 0.73 10.47 -5.73
N ALA A 153 0.35 9.25 -5.34
CA ALA A 153 1.25 8.28 -4.74
C ALA A 153 2.36 7.83 -5.71
N ALA A 154 2.03 7.54 -6.97
CA ALA A 154 3.01 7.14 -7.98
C ALA A 154 3.99 8.28 -8.30
N SER A 155 3.50 9.51 -8.51
CA SER A 155 4.34 10.69 -8.72
C SER A 155 5.22 10.97 -7.51
N PHE A 156 4.67 10.84 -6.30
CA PHE A 156 5.44 11.02 -5.06
C PHE A 156 6.53 9.95 -4.94
N LEU A 157 6.20 8.68 -5.19
CA LEU A 157 7.15 7.56 -5.15
C LEU A 157 8.27 7.75 -6.19
N LEU A 158 7.94 8.16 -7.41
CA LEU A 158 8.94 8.37 -8.46
C LEU A 158 9.76 9.64 -8.23
N ALA A 159 9.20 10.72 -7.69
CA ALA A 159 9.98 11.93 -7.41
C ALA A 159 10.81 11.79 -6.13
N VAL A 160 10.13 11.60 -4.99
CA VAL A 160 10.75 11.56 -3.67
C VAL A 160 11.49 10.24 -3.45
N GLY A 161 10.93 9.12 -3.91
CA GLY A 161 11.59 7.82 -3.81
C GLY A 161 12.88 7.76 -4.63
N THR A 162 12.94 8.37 -5.82
CA THR A 162 14.19 8.43 -6.61
C THR A 162 15.28 9.22 -5.89
N VAL A 163 14.94 10.38 -5.32
CA VAL A 163 15.89 11.19 -4.53
C VAL A 163 16.37 10.42 -3.30
N LEU A 164 15.46 9.72 -2.62
CA LEU A 164 15.80 8.88 -1.47
C LEU A 164 16.71 7.71 -1.86
N VAL A 165 16.41 7.02 -2.96
CA VAL A 165 17.24 5.93 -3.50
C VAL A 165 18.64 6.43 -3.82
N ALA A 166 18.76 7.57 -4.50
CA ALA A 166 20.05 8.16 -4.86
C ALA A 166 20.89 8.57 -3.64
N ARG A 167 20.26 9.04 -2.55
CA ARG A 167 20.98 9.54 -1.34
C ARG A 167 21.23 8.48 -0.27
N ARG A 168 20.32 7.52 -0.11
CA ARG A 168 20.27 6.58 1.01
C ARG A 168 20.24 5.11 0.55
N GLY A 169 20.41 4.85 -0.74
CA GLY A 169 20.42 3.51 -1.30
C GLY A 169 19.11 2.76 -1.04
N LEU A 170 19.23 1.47 -0.69
CA LEU A 170 18.07 0.60 -0.49
C LEU A 170 17.18 1.02 0.69
N TYR A 171 17.77 1.66 1.70
CA TYR A 171 17.01 2.27 2.80
C TYR A 171 16.08 3.37 2.28
N GLY A 172 16.60 4.21 1.39
CA GLY A 172 15.80 5.21 0.70
C GLY A 172 14.67 4.61 -0.12
N ALA A 173 14.91 3.46 -0.78
CA ALA A 173 13.90 2.78 -1.56
C ALA A 173 12.69 2.34 -0.71
N LEU A 174 12.96 1.74 0.45
CA LEU A 174 11.92 1.25 1.35
C LEU A 174 11.13 2.40 1.99
N TRP A 175 11.80 3.48 2.36
CA TRP A 175 11.10 4.70 2.81
C TRP A 175 10.27 5.35 1.71
N GLY A 176 10.74 5.30 0.46
CA GLY A 176 9.95 5.74 -0.69
C GLY A 176 8.60 5.01 -0.74
N ILE A 177 8.60 3.69 -0.55
CA ILE A 177 7.36 2.89 -0.51
C ILE A 177 6.47 3.30 0.66
N VAL A 178 7.03 3.46 1.87
CA VAL A 178 6.27 3.88 3.06
C VAL A 178 5.62 5.25 2.84
N LEU A 179 6.38 6.23 2.37
CA LEU A 179 5.88 7.58 2.13
C LEU A 179 4.88 7.62 0.97
N GLY A 180 5.07 6.80 -0.07
CA GLY A 180 4.11 6.62 -1.15
C GLY A 180 2.77 6.08 -0.64
N SER A 181 2.80 5.03 0.20
CA SER A 181 1.60 4.48 0.84
C SER A 181 0.93 5.49 1.77
N ALA A 182 1.71 6.28 2.53
CA ALA A 182 1.19 7.36 3.37
C ALA A 182 0.50 8.45 2.54
N CYS A 183 1.13 8.88 1.44
CA CYS A 183 0.58 9.85 0.50
C CYS A 183 -0.76 9.35 -0.06
N GLU A 184 -0.85 8.09 -0.48
CA GLU A 184 -2.10 7.49 -0.96
C GLU A 184 -3.21 7.56 0.12
N ALA A 185 -2.91 7.11 1.33
CA ALA A 185 -3.85 7.10 2.44
C ALA A 185 -4.34 8.50 2.80
N VAL A 186 -3.42 9.48 2.86
CA VAL A 186 -3.75 10.88 3.15
C VAL A 186 -4.64 11.48 2.08
N VAL A 187 -4.33 11.28 0.79
CA VAL A 187 -5.16 11.80 -0.30
C VAL A 187 -6.58 11.22 -0.22
N LEU A 188 -6.72 9.91 -0.02
CA LEU A 188 -8.03 9.27 0.12
C LEU A 188 -8.80 9.78 1.35
N ALA A 189 -8.13 9.96 2.49
CA ALA A 189 -8.70 10.55 3.68
C ALA A 189 -9.26 11.95 3.38
N LEU A 190 -8.45 12.83 2.77
CA LEU A 190 -8.87 14.19 2.41
C LEU A 190 -10.12 14.18 1.52
N PHE A 191 -10.18 13.31 0.51
CA PHE A 191 -11.37 13.18 -0.35
C PHE A 191 -12.60 12.61 0.36
N MET A 192 -12.41 11.77 1.37
CA MET A 192 -13.50 11.19 2.17
C MET A 192 -14.19 12.24 3.06
N TRP A 193 -13.40 13.14 3.66
CA TRP A 193 -13.90 14.21 4.52
C TRP A 193 -14.23 15.52 3.82
N LYS A 194 -13.78 15.72 2.57
CA LYS A 194 -14.23 16.87 1.76
C LYS A 194 -15.76 16.85 1.65
N LYS A 195 -16.40 17.86 2.28
CA LYS A 195 -17.84 18.14 2.12
C LYS A 195 -18.10 18.33 0.63
N GLY A 196 -19.04 17.54 0.10
CA GLY A 196 -19.63 17.79 -1.21
C GLY A 196 -20.76 18.79 -1.04
#